data_AF-A0A397J7L8-F1
#
_entry.id   AF-A0A397J7L8-F1
#
_cell.length_a   1.000
_cell.length_b   1.000
_cell.length_c   1.000
_cell.angle_alpha   90.00
_cell.angle_beta   90.00
_cell.angle_gamma   90.00
#
_symmetry.space_group_name_H-M   'P 1'
#
loop_
_entity.id
_entity.type
_entity.pdbx_description
1 polymer ?
#
loop_
_entity_poly.entity_id
_entity_poly.type
_entity_poly.pdbx_seq_one_letter_code
_entity_poly.pdbx_strand_id
1 'polypeptide(L)'
;MALENENNNDKENISNKLHVKEDFTYPIDKKILYKECVNNITRRSFNYIIIKEGVYPNQPELSTSRKTSKSSIQPYKIPHNYIVETTWGRATKKRTVQCEIDYNNDTCTFRFRVKYGSNFQHIVFSDKSTSKAALLYEQERESKRRGNLIKPALNCTSSTLDKRAKKIATNIQLNFKNDINKIYHLSDAIKLKMIEFSVNQTDYQINYGAKNQLEKDNHIQLMIKAVDRGKISRDLYRNWTTADNHLTREYAISNK
;
A
#
# COMPACT_ATOMS: atom_id res chain seq x y z
N MET A 1 38.72 17.22 47.09
CA MET A 1 37.34 16.84 46.75
C MET A 1 37.27 16.62 45.25
N ALA A 2 36.81 15.44 44.84
CA ALA A 2 36.68 14.89 43.48
C ALA A 2 36.08 15.91 42.47
N LEU A 3 36.68 16.10 41.29
CA LEU A 3 36.56 15.36 40.01
C LEU A 3 35.18 15.49 39.32
N GLU A 4 35.22 16.30 38.26
CA GLU A 4 34.62 16.23 36.91
C GLU A 4 33.43 15.31 36.55
N ASN A 5 32.59 15.89 35.65
CA ASN A 5 31.93 15.31 34.47
C ASN A 5 30.86 14.21 34.63
N GLU A 6 29.64 14.51 34.18
CA GLU A 6 29.01 14.03 32.92
C GLU A 6 27.53 14.48 32.89
N ASN A 7 27.13 15.31 31.92
CA ASN A 7 26.32 14.88 30.78
C ASN A 7 25.23 13.83 31.12
N ASN A 8 23.95 14.20 31.03
CA ASN A 8 23.20 13.89 29.80
C ASN A 8 21.77 14.43 29.79
N ASN A 9 21.33 14.67 28.56
CA ASN A 9 19.99 15.06 28.15
C ASN A 9 18.90 14.09 28.64
N ASP A 10 18.06 14.50 29.58
CA ASP A 10 16.74 13.90 29.80
C ASP A 10 15.65 14.69 29.03
N LYS A 11 15.96 15.11 27.81
CA LYS A 11 14.97 15.56 26.81
C LYS A 11 14.78 14.50 25.74
N GLU A 12 14.47 13.27 26.13
CA GLU A 12 14.00 12.26 25.17
C GLU A 12 12.83 11.43 25.72
N ASN A 13 11.78 11.33 24.89
CA ASN A 13 10.62 10.45 24.97
C ASN A 13 9.47 10.78 25.93
N ILE A 14 8.90 11.99 25.82
CA ILE A 14 7.45 12.14 26.03
C ILE A 14 6.74 11.58 24.79
N SER A 15 6.55 10.26 24.83
CA SER A 15 5.54 9.43 24.16
C SER A 15 4.78 10.07 22.99
N ASN A 16 4.91 9.47 21.80
CA ASN A 16 4.00 9.60 20.65
C ASN A 16 2.57 9.13 21.01
N LYS A 17 1.91 9.78 21.96
CA LYS A 17 0.60 9.40 22.46
C LYS A 17 -0.45 9.87 21.47
N LEU A 18 -1.32 8.95 21.10
CA LEU A 18 -2.47 9.22 20.26
C LEU A 18 -3.52 9.99 21.08
N HIS A 19 -3.93 11.16 20.58
CA HIS A 19 -4.95 11.99 21.19
C HIS A 19 -6.15 12.10 20.25
N VAL A 20 -7.35 11.90 20.80
CA VAL A 20 -8.61 12.07 20.07
C VAL A 20 -9.20 13.43 20.43
N LYS A 21 -9.68 14.17 19.42
CA LYS A 21 -10.43 15.42 19.57
C LYS A 21 -11.73 15.30 18.79
N GLU A 22 -12.84 15.63 19.44
CA GLU A 22 -14.16 15.70 18.83
C GLU A 22 -14.67 17.13 18.96
N ASP A 23 -15.20 17.67 17.86
CA ASP A 23 -15.76 19.01 17.77
C ASP A 23 -17.19 18.89 17.22
N PHE A 24 -18.16 19.20 18.08
CA PHE A 24 -19.59 19.14 17.76
C PHE A 24 -20.40 20.03 18.70
N THR A 25 -21.56 20.48 18.22
CA THR A 25 -22.56 21.22 19.00
C THR A 25 -23.91 20.49 19.07
N TYR A 26 -23.88 19.18 18.81
CA TYR A 26 -25.04 18.30 18.90
C TYR A 26 -25.81 18.48 20.23
N PRO A 27 -27.15 18.57 20.21
CA PRO A 27 -28.06 18.31 19.08
C PRO A 27 -28.32 19.51 18.15
N ILE A 28 -27.68 20.67 18.37
CA ILE A 28 -27.93 21.89 17.57
C ILE A 28 -27.43 21.69 16.13
N ASP A 29 -26.21 21.17 15.96
CA ASP A 29 -25.69 20.71 14.67
C ASP A 29 -25.53 19.19 14.68
N LYS A 30 -25.96 18.55 13.59
CA LYS A 30 -25.83 17.10 13.37
C LYS A 30 -24.44 16.70 12.88
N LYS A 31 -23.57 17.67 12.61
CA LYS A 31 -22.19 17.46 12.19
C LYS A 31 -21.28 17.23 13.39
N ILE A 32 -20.45 16.20 13.29
CA ILE A 32 -19.42 15.89 14.28
C ILE A 32 -18.10 15.75 13.53
N LEU A 33 -17.10 16.53 13.93
CA LEU A 33 -15.75 16.46 13.41
C LEU A 33 -14.86 15.71 14.39
N TYR A 34 -14.44 14.52 13.98
CA TYR A 34 -13.50 13.70 14.73
C TYR A 34 -12.09 13.84 14.16
N LYS A 35 -11.09 14.03 15.03
CA LYS A 35 -9.68 14.14 14.67
C LYS A 35 -8.82 13.25 15.57
N GLU A 36 -8.02 12.41 14.94
CA GLU A 36 -6.98 11.63 15.58
C GLU A 36 -5.64 12.36 15.40
N CYS A 37 -5.01 12.75 16.51
CA CYS A 37 -3.80 13.58 16.54
C CYS A 37 -2.64 12.86 17.21
N VAL A 38 -1.42 13.09 16.71
CA VAL A 38 -0.17 12.67 17.36
C VAL A 38 0.71 13.92 17.44
N ASN A 39 1.19 14.26 18.64
CA ASN A 39 1.99 15.47 18.90
C ASN A 39 1.33 16.74 18.34
N ASN A 40 0.02 16.90 18.58
CA ASN A 40 -0.83 17.99 18.04
C ASN A 40 -0.98 18.06 16.51
N ILE A 41 -0.46 17.09 15.76
CA ILE A 41 -0.65 16.99 14.30
C ILE A 41 -1.77 16.01 13.99
N THR A 42 -2.78 16.44 13.22
CA THR A 42 -3.88 15.57 12.78
C THR A 42 -3.40 14.52 11.79
N ARG A 43 -3.51 13.24 12.17
CA ARG A 43 -3.19 12.05 11.36
C ARG A 43 -4.37 11.64 10.50
N ARG A 44 -5.56 11.59 11.10
CA ARG A 44 -6.81 11.20 10.46
C ARG A 44 -7.94 12.09 10.95
N SER A 45 -8.89 12.33 10.06
CA SER A 45 -10.11 13.06 10.40
C SER A 45 -11.30 12.44 9.70
N PHE A 46 -12.42 12.43 10.42
CA PHE A 46 -13.70 11.92 9.95
C PHE A 46 -14.75 13.00 10.21
N ASN A 47 -15.60 13.23 9.23
CA ASN A 47 -16.77 14.07 9.37
C ASN A 47 -17.98 13.15 9.42
N TYR A 48 -18.72 13.20 10.51
CA TYR A 48 -19.97 12.46 10.67
C TYR A 48 -21.12 13.44 10.53
N ILE A 49 -22.19 13.02 9.86
CA ILE A 49 -23.46 13.73 9.79
C ILE A 49 -24.54 12.76 10.24
N ILE A 50 -25.18 13.06 11.35
CA ILE A 50 -26.30 12.26 11.85
C ILE A 50 -27.50 12.51 10.95
N ILE A 51 -27.93 11.49 10.21
CA ILE A 51 -29.10 11.57 9.33
C ILE A 51 -30.36 11.20 10.13
N LYS A 52 -30.25 10.16 10.96
CA LYS A 52 -31.34 9.66 11.82
C LYS A 52 -30.78 9.19 13.15
N GLU A 53 -31.32 9.71 14.25
CA GLU A 53 -30.87 9.46 15.63
C GLU A 53 -31.27 8.07 16.17
N GLY A 54 -32.26 7.44 15.53
CA GLY A 54 -32.78 6.15 15.95
C GLY A 54 -33.53 6.21 17.29
N VAL A 55 -33.95 5.05 17.79
CA VAL A 55 -34.67 4.91 19.05
C VAL A 55 -33.97 3.84 19.89
N TYR A 56 -33.67 4.14 21.15
CA TYR A 56 -33.09 3.16 22.05
C TYR A 56 -34.18 2.19 22.52
N PRO A 57 -33.99 0.87 22.36
CA PRO A 57 -34.97 -0.10 22.86
C PRO A 57 -35.02 -0.06 24.39
N ASN A 58 -36.23 -0.19 24.93
CA ASN A 58 -36.51 -0.09 26.37
C ASN A 58 -36.06 -1.33 27.19
N GLN A 59 -35.50 -2.37 26.54
CA GLN A 59 -35.09 -3.61 27.21
C GLN A 59 -33.58 -3.62 27.56
N PRO A 60 -33.19 -3.96 28.81
CA PRO A 60 -31.79 -4.02 29.25
C PRO A 60 -30.90 -5.04 28.51
N GLU A 61 -31.51 -6.03 27.86
CA GLU A 61 -30.82 -7.22 27.34
C GLU A 61 -30.16 -7.01 25.96
N LEU A 62 -30.43 -5.89 25.31
CA LEU A 62 -30.02 -5.65 23.92
C LEU A 62 -28.63 -5.03 23.75
N SER A 63 -27.72 -5.39 24.64
CA SER A 63 -26.46 -4.70 24.82
C SER A 63 -25.31 -5.59 24.36
N THR A 64 -24.36 -5.05 23.58
CA THR A 64 -23.23 -5.87 23.10
C THR A 64 -22.30 -6.17 24.27
N SER A 65 -22.32 -7.39 24.77
CA SER A 65 -21.44 -7.83 25.84
C SER A 65 -19.99 -7.91 25.35
N ARG A 66 -19.13 -6.97 25.77
CA ARG A 66 -17.67 -7.23 25.80
C ARG A 66 -17.36 -8.00 27.08
N LYS A 67 -17.41 -9.33 27.02
CA LYS A 67 -16.80 -10.17 28.07
C LYS A 67 -15.29 -10.13 27.91
N THR A 68 -14.65 -9.05 28.32
CA THR A 68 -13.23 -9.08 28.67
C THR A 68 -13.16 -9.20 30.18
N SER A 69 -12.64 -10.32 30.66
CA SER A 69 -12.34 -10.54 32.08
C SER A 69 -11.53 -9.35 32.60
N LYS A 70 -12.01 -8.70 33.68
CA LYS A 70 -11.51 -7.44 34.29
C LYS A 70 -12.20 -6.17 33.78
N SER A 71 -13.50 -6.05 34.04
CA SER A 71 -14.22 -4.81 34.41
C SER A 71 -15.69 -4.96 34.03
N SER A 72 -16.60 -4.70 34.96
CA SER A 72 -18.03 -4.57 34.73
C SER A 72 -18.31 -3.33 33.87
N ILE A 73 -18.02 -3.43 32.58
CA ILE A 73 -18.36 -2.39 31.61
C ILE A 73 -19.85 -2.53 31.32
N GLN A 74 -20.63 -1.57 31.82
CA GLN A 74 -22.03 -1.36 31.44
C GLN A 74 -22.15 -1.47 29.92
N PRO A 75 -22.95 -2.39 29.39
CA PRO A 75 -22.98 -2.64 27.96
C PRO A 75 -23.73 -1.47 27.29
N TYR A 76 -23.10 -0.83 26.33
CA TYR A 76 -23.63 0.38 25.70
C TYR A 76 -24.95 0.08 24.97
N LYS A 77 -25.96 0.93 25.19
CA LYS A 77 -27.22 0.85 24.45
C LYS A 77 -26.97 1.22 22.99
N ILE A 78 -27.53 0.43 22.08
CA ILE A 78 -27.43 0.68 20.64
C ILE A 78 -28.79 1.14 20.14
N PRO A 79 -28.87 2.30 19.45
CA PRO A 79 -30.13 2.78 18.88
C PRO A 79 -30.55 1.93 17.67
N HIS A 80 -31.86 1.70 17.57
CA HIS A 80 -32.51 1.12 16.40
C HIS A 80 -32.77 2.20 15.33
N ASN A 81 -32.59 1.87 14.05
CA ASN A 81 -32.78 2.78 12.91
C ASN A 81 -31.86 4.01 12.94
N TYR A 82 -30.66 3.87 13.50
CA TYR A 82 -29.66 4.93 13.46
C TYR A 82 -28.97 4.98 12.11
N ILE A 83 -28.85 6.17 11.54
CA ILE A 83 -28.23 6.41 10.24
C ILE A 83 -27.24 7.55 10.37
N VAL A 84 -25.98 7.29 10.02
CA VAL A 84 -24.93 8.30 10.00
C VAL A 84 -24.20 8.27 8.67
N GLU A 85 -24.01 9.43 8.08
CA GLU A 85 -23.13 9.59 6.94
C GLU A 85 -21.71 9.89 7.46
N THR A 86 -20.74 9.11 7.01
CA THR A 86 -19.33 9.27 7.39
C THR A 86 -18.52 9.64 6.18
N THR A 87 -17.75 10.72 6.30
CA THR A 87 -16.95 11.27 5.22
C THR A 87 -15.50 11.51 5.65
N TRP A 88 -14.55 10.99 4.87
CA TRP A 88 -13.11 11.10 5.17
C TRP A 88 -12.25 11.18 3.91
N GLY A 89 -10.98 11.59 4.08
CA GLY A 89 -10.03 11.76 2.98
C GLY A 89 -9.94 13.19 2.46
N ARG A 90 -8.99 13.42 1.55
CA ARG A 90 -8.62 14.77 1.06
C ARG A 90 -9.08 14.97 -0.38
N ALA A 91 -9.68 16.14 -0.65
CA ALA A 91 -10.04 16.63 -1.99
C ALA A 91 -10.62 15.55 -2.90
N THR A 92 -9.92 15.18 -3.97
CA THR A 92 -10.34 14.19 -4.99
C THR A 92 -10.39 12.74 -4.49
N LYS A 93 -9.81 12.45 -3.32
CA LYS A 93 -9.85 11.13 -2.66
C LYS A 93 -10.81 11.10 -1.48
N LYS A 94 -11.66 12.14 -1.32
CA LYS A 94 -12.72 12.17 -0.33
C LYS A 94 -13.70 11.03 -0.59
N ARG A 95 -14.14 10.38 0.48
CA ARG A 95 -15.04 9.23 0.46
C ARG A 95 -16.18 9.47 1.41
N THR A 96 -17.34 9.00 1.02
CA THR A 96 -18.56 9.10 1.81
C THR A 96 -19.23 7.73 1.81
N VAL A 97 -19.63 7.28 3.00
CA VAL A 97 -20.43 6.07 3.20
C VAL A 97 -21.56 6.38 4.16
N GLN A 98 -22.65 5.63 4.05
CA GLN A 98 -23.77 5.70 4.97
C GLN A 98 -23.77 4.44 5.81
N CYS A 99 -23.66 4.59 7.13
CA CYS A 99 -23.72 3.50 8.08
C CYS A 99 -25.13 3.46 8.70
N GLU A 100 -25.73 2.28 8.70
CA GLU A 100 -27.07 2.07 9.25
C GLU A 100 -27.06 0.95 10.29
N ILE A 101 -27.85 1.12 11.33
CA ILE A 101 -28.07 0.12 12.37
C ILE A 101 -29.55 -0.21 12.40
N ASP A 102 -29.87 -1.41 11.96
CA ASP A 102 -31.22 -1.96 12.03
C ASP A 102 -31.27 -3.03 13.12
N TYR A 103 -32.41 -3.17 13.78
CA TYR A 103 -32.65 -4.25 14.73
C TYR A 103 -33.79 -5.11 14.19
N ASN A 104 -33.57 -6.42 14.18
CA ASN A 104 -34.59 -7.38 13.81
C ASN A 104 -35.25 -7.91 15.07
N ASN A 105 -36.54 -7.58 15.26
CA ASN A 105 -37.32 -8.05 16.41
C ASN A 105 -37.50 -9.57 16.40
N ASP A 106 -37.59 -10.21 15.23
CA ASP A 106 -37.88 -11.64 15.13
C ASP A 106 -36.67 -12.49 15.55
N THR A 107 -35.47 -12.05 15.18
CA THR A 107 -34.22 -12.76 15.49
C THR A 107 -33.49 -12.18 16.70
N CYS A 108 -34.01 -11.10 17.29
CA CYS A 108 -33.37 -10.32 18.34
C CYS A 108 -31.91 -9.90 18.04
N THR A 109 -31.59 -9.62 16.78
CA THR A 109 -30.22 -9.28 16.35
C THR A 109 -30.10 -7.91 15.71
N PHE A 110 -28.98 -7.24 15.98
CA PHE A 110 -28.59 -6.04 15.25
C PHE A 110 -27.97 -6.38 13.91
N ARG A 111 -28.25 -5.57 12.90
CA ARG A 111 -27.69 -5.64 11.58
C ARG A 111 -27.05 -4.31 11.24
N PHE A 112 -25.73 -4.35 11.08
CA PHE A 112 -24.90 -3.21 10.77
C PHE A 112 -24.66 -3.17 9.26
N ARG A 113 -25.09 -2.11 8.59
CA ARG A 113 -24.95 -1.94 7.14
C ARG A 113 -23.99 -0.78 6.84
N VAL A 114 -23.15 -0.96 5.83
CA VAL A 114 -22.34 0.10 5.23
C VAL A 114 -22.74 0.21 3.77
N LYS A 115 -23.39 1.31 3.42
CA LYS A 115 -23.75 1.66 2.04
C LYS A 115 -22.71 2.59 1.44
N TYR A 116 -22.31 2.34 0.20
CA TYR A 116 -21.22 3.06 -0.46
C TYR A 116 -21.37 3.04 -1.99
N GLY A 117 -20.54 3.82 -2.69
CA GLY A 117 -20.61 3.99 -4.14
C GLY A 117 -21.54 5.14 -4.55
N SER A 118 -21.71 5.33 -5.87
CA SER A 118 -22.62 6.35 -6.40
C SER A 118 -24.03 6.10 -5.86
N ASN A 119 -24.65 7.13 -5.27
CA ASN A 119 -25.99 7.06 -4.66
C ASN A 119 -26.18 5.87 -3.69
N PHE A 120 -25.10 5.44 -3.01
CA PHE A 120 -25.15 4.34 -2.03
C PHE A 120 -25.65 2.99 -2.60
N GLN A 121 -25.39 2.74 -3.89
CA GLN A 121 -25.85 1.53 -4.61
C GLN A 121 -25.29 0.20 -4.07
N HIS A 122 -24.13 0.22 -3.40
CA HIS A 122 -23.51 -0.99 -2.88
C HIS A 122 -23.68 -1.08 -1.37
N ILE A 123 -23.96 -2.29 -0.87
CA ILE A 123 -24.25 -2.53 0.54
C ILE A 123 -23.43 -3.73 1.00
N VAL A 124 -22.72 -3.58 2.11
CA VAL A 124 -22.20 -4.70 2.90
C VAL A 124 -22.86 -4.68 4.27
N PHE A 125 -23.03 -5.84 4.88
CA PHE A 125 -23.63 -5.93 6.20
C PHE A 125 -22.98 -7.01 7.06
N SER A 126 -23.18 -6.88 8.38
CA SER A 126 -22.79 -7.86 9.38
C SER A 126 -23.81 -7.84 10.50
N ASP A 127 -24.17 -9.01 10.99
CA ASP A 127 -24.97 -9.24 12.20
C ASP A 127 -24.10 -9.32 13.47
N LYS A 128 -22.77 -9.45 13.31
CA LYS A 128 -21.84 -9.66 14.44
C LYS A 128 -21.43 -8.37 15.15
N SER A 129 -21.03 -7.36 14.37
CA SER A 129 -20.52 -6.08 14.89
C SER A 129 -20.33 -5.04 13.79
N THR A 130 -20.27 -3.77 14.19
CA THR A 130 -19.90 -2.63 13.33
C THR A 130 -18.50 -2.79 12.74
N SER A 131 -17.53 -3.27 13.53
CA SER A 131 -16.15 -3.50 13.06
C SER A 131 -16.09 -4.56 11.96
N LYS A 132 -16.92 -5.61 12.04
CA LYS A 132 -16.97 -6.65 11.01
C LYS A 132 -17.59 -6.12 9.71
N ALA A 133 -18.65 -5.30 9.79
CA ALA A 133 -19.21 -4.63 8.61
C ALA A 133 -18.19 -3.70 7.94
N ALA A 134 -17.44 -2.92 8.74
CA ALA A 134 -16.38 -2.06 8.23
C ALA A 134 -15.23 -2.85 7.56
N LEU A 135 -14.86 -4.00 8.12
CA LEU A 135 -13.87 -4.89 7.51
C LEU A 135 -14.34 -5.44 6.16
N LEU A 136 -15.61 -5.86 6.05
CA LEU A 136 -16.17 -6.34 4.78
C LEU A 136 -16.16 -5.25 3.71
N TYR A 137 -16.49 -4.01 4.09
CA TYR A 137 -16.39 -2.86 3.19
C TYR A 137 -14.95 -2.64 2.70
N GLU A 138 -13.96 -2.74 3.59
CA GLU A 138 -12.55 -2.62 3.24
C GLU A 138 -12.12 -3.71 2.24
N GLN A 139 -12.49 -4.97 2.49
CA GLN A 139 -12.18 -6.10 1.62
C GLN A 139 -12.78 -5.95 0.22
N GLU A 140 -14.06 -5.57 0.16
CA GLU A 140 -14.79 -5.37 -1.10
C GLU A 140 -14.24 -4.17 -1.89
N ARG A 141 -13.70 -3.18 -1.20
CA ARG A 141 -13.02 -2.06 -1.86
C ARG A 141 -11.66 -2.46 -2.41
N GLU A 142 -10.88 -3.23 -1.65
CA GLU A 142 -9.56 -3.68 -2.08
C GLU A 142 -9.66 -4.73 -3.21
N SER A 143 -10.71 -5.56 -3.25
CA SER A 143 -10.98 -6.44 -4.39
C SER A 143 -11.26 -5.64 -5.67
N LYS A 144 -12.07 -4.59 -5.61
CA LYS A 144 -12.33 -3.69 -6.74
C LYS A 144 -11.09 -2.91 -7.19
N ARG A 145 -10.20 -2.51 -6.26
CA ARG A 145 -8.89 -1.91 -6.58
C ARG A 145 -7.94 -2.89 -7.26
N ARG A 146 -7.95 -4.15 -6.83
CA ARG A 146 -7.23 -5.25 -7.49
C ARG A 146 -7.85 -5.64 -8.84
N GLY A 147 -9.09 -5.20 -9.11
CA GLY A 147 -9.79 -5.35 -10.38
C GLY A 147 -9.17 -4.63 -11.59
N ASN A 148 -8.09 -3.85 -11.42
CA ASN A 148 -7.16 -3.57 -12.51
C ASN A 148 -6.38 -4.86 -12.83
N LEU A 149 -7.07 -5.82 -13.47
CA LEU A 149 -6.53 -7.12 -13.87
C LEU A 149 -5.21 -6.90 -14.62
N ILE A 150 -4.17 -7.60 -14.18
CA ILE A 150 -2.88 -7.63 -14.89
C ILE A 150 -3.16 -8.21 -16.26
N LYS A 151 -3.12 -7.37 -17.30
CA LYS A 151 -3.33 -7.82 -18.69
C LYS A 151 -2.33 -8.94 -19.03
N PRO A 152 -2.73 -9.98 -19.77
CA PRO A 152 -1.81 -11.00 -20.29
C PRO A 152 -0.64 -10.35 -21.04
N ALA A 153 0.52 -11.00 -21.04
CA ALA A 153 1.72 -10.45 -21.66
C ALA A 153 1.53 -10.16 -23.16
N LEU A 154 0.74 -10.99 -23.86
CA LEU A 154 0.34 -10.83 -25.26
C LEU A 154 -0.36 -9.49 -25.55
N ASN A 155 -1.07 -8.94 -24.57
CA ASN A 155 -1.86 -7.70 -24.70
C ASN A 155 -1.15 -6.50 -24.07
N CYS A 156 0.17 -6.59 -23.85
CA CYS A 156 0.97 -5.55 -23.23
C CYS A 156 1.99 -4.98 -24.21
N THR A 157 2.30 -3.69 -24.05
CA THR A 157 3.44 -3.06 -24.73
C THR A 157 4.75 -3.53 -24.10
N SER A 158 5.84 -3.53 -24.88
CA SER A 158 7.20 -3.83 -24.38
C SER A 158 7.55 -3.03 -23.12
N SER A 159 7.28 -1.72 -23.13
CA SER A 159 7.51 -0.86 -21.96
C SER A 159 6.72 -1.27 -20.70
N THR A 160 5.54 -1.87 -20.87
CA THR A 160 4.74 -2.38 -19.74
C THR A 160 5.37 -3.65 -19.19
N LEU A 161 5.83 -4.54 -20.07
CA LEU A 161 6.51 -5.76 -19.69
C LEU A 161 7.86 -5.46 -19.01
N ASP A 162 8.64 -4.52 -19.52
CA ASP A 162 9.89 -4.05 -18.89
C ASP A 162 9.66 -3.52 -17.48
N LYS A 163 8.58 -2.74 -17.28
CA LYS A 163 8.21 -2.24 -15.95
C LYS A 163 7.86 -3.38 -15.00
N ARG A 164 7.16 -4.42 -15.48
CA ARG A 164 6.86 -5.61 -14.69
C ARG A 164 8.12 -6.39 -14.36
N ALA A 165 9.01 -6.56 -15.33
CA ALA A 165 10.28 -7.23 -15.15
C ALA A 165 11.16 -6.53 -14.11
N LYS A 166 11.29 -5.20 -14.22
CA LYS A 166 11.98 -4.37 -13.21
C LYS A 166 11.34 -4.50 -11.83
N LYS A 167 10.01 -4.60 -11.74
CA LYS A 167 9.31 -4.78 -10.45
C LYS A 167 9.62 -6.14 -9.81
N ILE A 168 9.69 -7.20 -10.60
CA ILE A 168 10.14 -8.53 -10.13
C ILE A 168 11.57 -8.40 -9.58
N ALA A 169 12.46 -7.78 -10.35
CA ALA A 169 13.83 -7.55 -9.92
C ALA A 169 13.90 -6.75 -8.60
N THR A 170 13.18 -5.65 -8.46
CA THR A 170 13.20 -4.88 -7.20
C THR A 170 12.75 -5.72 -5.99
N ASN A 171 11.74 -6.57 -6.18
CA ASN A 171 11.25 -7.43 -5.11
C ASN A 171 12.29 -8.49 -4.71
N ILE A 172 12.91 -9.15 -5.69
CA ILE A 172 13.94 -10.15 -5.42
C ILE A 172 15.14 -9.53 -4.74
N GLN A 173 15.56 -8.32 -5.14
CA GLN A 173 16.67 -7.61 -4.50
C GLN A 173 16.38 -7.27 -3.04
N LEU A 174 15.15 -6.86 -2.72
CA LEU A 174 14.74 -6.59 -1.34
C LEU A 174 14.78 -7.86 -0.48
N ASN A 175 14.23 -8.96 -1.00
CA ASN A 175 14.24 -10.25 -0.30
C ASN A 175 15.68 -10.75 -0.10
N PHE A 176 16.50 -10.70 -1.14
CA PHE A 176 17.92 -11.06 -1.09
C PHE A 176 18.65 -10.32 0.03
N LYS A 177 18.48 -8.99 0.12
CA LYS A 177 19.09 -8.18 1.21
C LYS A 177 18.62 -8.60 2.60
N ASN A 178 17.34 -8.94 2.75
CA ASN A 178 16.77 -9.33 4.04
C ASN A 178 17.27 -10.72 4.50
N ASP A 179 17.53 -11.63 3.57
CA ASP A 179 17.89 -13.01 3.89
C ASP A 179 19.40 -13.23 4.00
N ILE A 180 20.23 -12.43 3.30
CA ILE A 180 21.70 -12.51 3.41
C ILE A 180 22.17 -12.50 4.87
N ASN A 181 21.66 -11.56 5.67
CA ASN A 181 22.12 -11.36 7.05
C ASN A 181 21.78 -12.53 7.99
N LYS A 182 20.94 -13.49 7.53
CA LYS A 182 20.60 -14.71 8.28
C LYS A 182 21.47 -15.90 7.87
N ILE A 183 22.08 -15.85 6.68
CA ILE A 183 22.76 -16.99 6.05
C ILE A 183 24.28 -16.81 6.09
N TYR A 184 24.75 -15.59 5.84
CA TYR A 184 26.18 -15.28 5.77
C TYR A 184 26.60 -14.31 6.87
N HIS A 185 27.91 -14.26 7.13
CA HIS A 185 28.48 -13.32 8.07
C HIS A 185 28.49 -11.89 7.48
N LEU A 186 28.35 -10.88 8.33
CA LEU A 186 28.31 -9.46 7.93
C LEU A 186 29.59 -8.97 7.23
N SER A 187 30.71 -9.65 7.47
CA SER A 187 32.00 -9.35 6.83
C SER A 187 32.11 -9.88 5.40
N ASP A 188 31.22 -10.78 4.98
CA ASP A 188 31.28 -11.39 3.66
C ASP A 188 30.69 -10.45 2.59
N ALA A 189 31.42 -10.24 1.50
CA ALA A 189 31.02 -9.35 0.42
C ALA A 189 30.00 -10.00 -0.53
N ILE A 190 28.73 -10.05 -0.13
CA ILE A 190 27.68 -10.71 -0.91
C ILE A 190 26.90 -9.71 -1.77
N LYS A 191 26.76 -10.03 -3.07
CA LYS A 191 26.10 -9.17 -4.04
C LYS A 191 25.29 -10.00 -5.03
N LEU A 192 24.02 -9.61 -5.24
CA LEU A 192 23.20 -10.12 -6.33
C LEU A 192 23.68 -9.49 -7.63
N LYS A 193 24.20 -10.29 -8.56
CA LYS A 193 24.75 -9.78 -9.82
C LYS A 193 23.66 -9.58 -10.88
N MET A 194 22.82 -10.60 -11.07
CA MET A 194 21.88 -10.66 -12.17
C MET A 194 20.69 -11.55 -11.82
N ILE A 195 19.55 -11.28 -12.47
CA ILE A 195 18.39 -12.17 -12.52
C ILE A 195 18.03 -12.41 -13.98
N GLU A 196 17.77 -13.68 -14.30
CA GLU A 196 17.26 -14.12 -15.59
C GLU A 196 15.94 -14.87 -15.39
N PHE A 197 14.96 -14.56 -16.22
CA PHE A 197 13.69 -15.29 -16.27
C PHE A 197 13.00 -15.05 -17.60
N SER A 198 12.13 -15.97 -17.99
CA SER A 198 11.33 -15.85 -19.21
C SER A 198 9.86 -15.66 -18.90
N VAL A 199 9.18 -14.95 -19.78
CA VAL A 199 7.72 -14.87 -19.81
C VAL A 199 7.28 -15.19 -21.23
N ASN A 200 6.63 -16.34 -21.41
CA ASN A 200 6.35 -16.92 -22.73
C ASN A 200 7.65 -17.13 -23.51
N GLN A 201 7.79 -16.51 -24.69
CA GLN A 201 8.96 -16.58 -25.57
C GLN A 201 9.89 -15.37 -25.41
N THR A 202 9.75 -14.59 -24.34
CA THR A 202 10.59 -13.41 -24.09
C THR A 202 11.44 -13.61 -22.86
N ASP A 203 12.76 -13.53 -23.05
CA ASP A 203 13.74 -13.62 -21.98
C ASP A 203 14.08 -12.24 -21.42
N TYR A 204 14.13 -12.15 -20.09
CA TYR A 204 14.51 -10.95 -19.36
C TYR A 204 15.80 -11.21 -18.60
N GLN A 205 16.78 -10.34 -18.82
CA GLN A 205 18.05 -10.33 -18.10
C GLN A 205 18.22 -8.97 -17.42
N ILE A 206 18.23 -8.97 -16.08
CA ILE A 206 18.32 -7.75 -15.27
C ILE A 206 19.58 -7.80 -14.42
N ASN A 207 20.51 -6.89 -14.72
CA ASN A 207 21.78 -6.72 -14.01
C ASN A 207 21.64 -5.65 -12.91
N TYR A 208 22.12 -5.95 -11.70
CA TYR A 208 22.06 -5.06 -10.53
C TYR A 208 23.32 -4.24 -10.29
N GLY A 209 24.39 -4.52 -11.04
CA GLY A 209 25.59 -3.70 -11.00
C GLY A 209 25.34 -2.31 -11.59
N ALA A 210 26.00 -1.28 -11.05
CA ALA A 210 26.28 -0.10 -11.84
C ALA A 210 27.08 -0.60 -13.06
N LYS A 211 26.52 -0.46 -14.27
CA LYS A 211 27.31 -0.75 -15.46
C LYS A 211 28.46 0.26 -15.44
N ASN A 212 29.67 -0.18 -15.10
CA ASN A 212 30.85 0.68 -15.09
C ASN A 212 30.91 1.37 -16.45
N GLN A 213 30.80 2.71 -16.47
CA GLN A 213 30.83 3.47 -17.71
C GLN A 213 32.14 3.17 -18.46
N LEU A 214 33.23 2.97 -17.72
CA LEU A 214 34.53 2.50 -18.19
C LEU A 214 34.46 1.14 -18.91
N GLU A 215 33.70 0.16 -18.42
CA GLU A 215 33.58 -1.16 -19.04
C GLU A 215 32.77 -1.11 -20.34
N LYS A 216 31.71 -0.30 -20.38
CA LYS A 216 30.98 -0.04 -21.64
C LYS A 216 31.87 0.62 -22.67
N ASP A 217 32.65 1.60 -22.23
CA ASP A 217 33.53 2.38 -23.10
C ASP A 217 34.66 1.49 -23.65
N ASN A 218 35.24 0.62 -22.81
CA ASN A 218 36.20 -0.39 -23.24
C ASN A 218 35.58 -1.42 -24.19
N HIS A 219 34.35 -1.88 -23.92
CA HIS A 219 33.64 -2.83 -24.80
C HIS A 219 33.33 -2.22 -26.18
N ILE A 220 32.87 -0.96 -26.21
CA ILE A 220 32.65 -0.20 -27.45
C ILE A 220 33.98 -0.02 -28.20
N GLN A 221 35.07 0.33 -27.53
CA GLN A 221 36.38 0.47 -28.16
C GLN A 221 36.92 -0.85 -28.73
N LEU A 222 36.74 -1.98 -28.03
CA LEU A 222 37.14 -3.30 -28.54
C LEU A 222 36.33 -3.71 -29.77
N MET A 223 35.02 -3.41 -29.78
CA MET A 223 34.14 -3.61 -30.94
C MET A 223 34.58 -2.76 -32.13
N ILE A 224 34.85 -1.46 -31.94
CA ILE A 224 35.35 -0.57 -33.00
C ILE A 224 36.66 -1.13 -33.57
N LYS A 225 37.61 -1.51 -32.70
CA LYS A 225 38.87 -2.13 -33.14
C LYS A 225 38.67 -3.41 -33.93
N ALA A 226 37.70 -4.25 -33.55
CA ALA A 226 37.40 -5.49 -34.28
C ALA A 226 36.77 -5.22 -35.66
N VAL A 227 35.90 -4.22 -35.77
CA VAL A 227 35.31 -3.79 -37.04
C VAL A 227 36.39 -3.23 -37.96
N ASP A 228 37.20 -2.29 -37.44
CA ASP A 228 38.23 -1.60 -38.22
C ASP A 228 39.37 -2.52 -38.63
N ARG A 229 39.89 -3.34 -37.71
CA ARG A 229 41.00 -4.28 -37.99
C ARG A 229 40.53 -5.54 -38.71
N GLY A 230 39.31 -5.99 -38.44
CA GLY A 230 38.72 -7.18 -39.06
C GLY A 230 38.11 -6.93 -40.44
N LYS A 231 38.08 -5.67 -40.92
CA LYS A 231 37.45 -5.24 -42.18
C LYS A 231 35.98 -5.69 -42.29
N ILE A 232 35.26 -5.69 -41.17
CA ILE A 232 33.83 -6.03 -41.16
C ILE A 232 33.07 -4.87 -41.79
N SER A 233 32.31 -5.14 -42.86
CA SER A 233 31.44 -4.10 -43.43
C SER A 233 30.40 -3.66 -42.40
N ARG A 234 30.09 -2.36 -42.40
CA ARG A 234 29.07 -1.75 -41.56
C ARG A 234 27.72 -2.47 -41.64
N ASP A 235 27.34 -2.92 -42.84
CA ASP A 235 26.09 -3.66 -43.05
C ASP A 235 26.12 -5.06 -42.44
N LEU A 236 27.28 -5.74 -42.48
CA LEU A 236 27.46 -7.05 -41.85
C LEU A 236 27.35 -6.92 -40.31
N TYR A 237 27.91 -5.85 -39.76
CA TYR A 237 27.78 -5.54 -38.34
C TYR A 237 26.32 -5.28 -37.93
N ARG A 238 25.57 -4.50 -38.71
CA ARG A 238 24.13 -4.26 -38.49
C ARG A 238 23.34 -5.56 -38.46
N ASN A 239 23.61 -6.47 -39.39
CA ASN A 239 22.94 -7.78 -39.45
C ASN A 239 23.25 -8.63 -38.20
N TRP A 240 24.51 -8.66 -37.75
CA TRP A 240 24.90 -9.40 -36.54
C TRP A 240 24.26 -8.83 -35.26
N THR A 241 24.25 -7.51 -35.10
CA THR A 241 23.62 -6.86 -33.93
C THR A 241 22.08 -6.96 -33.92
N THR A 242 21.49 -7.38 -35.03
CA THR A 242 20.05 -7.69 -35.11
C THR A 242 19.76 -9.13 -34.67
N ALA A 243 20.73 -10.04 -34.85
CA ALA A 243 20.62 -11.45 -34.49
C ALA A 243 21.03 -11.75 -33.03
N ASP A 244 21.99 -11.01 -32.49
CA ASP A 244 22.47 -11.18 -31.11
C ASP A 244 22.19 -9.93 -30.25
N ASN A 245 21.35 -10.11 -29.24
CA ASN A 245 20.95 -9.04 -28.31
C ASN A 245 22.04 -8.62 -27.32
N HIS A 246 23.14 -9.39 -27.20
CA HIS A 246 24.28 -9.03 -26.36
C HIS A 246 25.25 -8.06 -27.05
N LEU A 247 25.13 -7.87 -28.37
CA LEU A 247 25.95 -6.94 -29.13
C LEU A 247 25.44 -5.49 -29.01
N THR A 248 26.39 -4.54 -28.99
CA THR A 248 26.07 -3.11 -28.93
C THR A 248 25.61 -2.62 -30.30
N ARG A 249 24.38 -2.11 -30.41
CA ARG A 249 23.88 -1.58 -31.69
C ARG A 249 24.65 -0.34 -32.13
N GLU A 250 24.77 -0.16 -33.44
CA GLU A 250 25.61 0.87 -34.08
C GLU A 250 25.31 2.30 -33.62
N TYR A 251 24.05 2.66 -33.33
CA TYR A 251 23.73 4.01 -32.84
C TYR A 251 24.38 4.36 -31.49
N ALA A 252 24.77 3.34 -30.70
CA ALA A 252 25.49 3.53 -29.44
C ALA A 252 27.01 3.65 -29.65
N ILE A 253 27.50 3.32 -30.85
CA ILE A 253 28.90 3.37 -31.25
C ILE A 253 29.18 4.67 -32.03
N SER A 254 28.25 5.07 -32.92
CA SER A 254 28.41 6.22 -33.82
C SER A 254 28.30 7.60 -33.13
N ASN A 255 27.93 7.67 -31.85
CA ASN A 255 27.73 8.91 -31.09
C ASN A 255 28.92 9.26 -30.17
N LYS A 256 30.09 8.68 -30.42
CA LYS A 256 31.34 8.92 -29.69
C LYS A 256 32.47 9.19 -30.65
#